data_AF-A0A2A2FIT6-F1
#
_entry.id   AF-A0A2A2FIT6-F1
#
_cell.length_a   1.000
_cell.length_b   1.000
_cell.length_c   1.000
_cell.angle_alpha   90.00
_cell.angle_beta   90.00
_cell.angle_gamma   90.00
#
_symmetry.space_group_name_H-M   'P 1'
#
loop_
_entity.id
_entity.type
_entity.pdbx_description
1 polymer ?
#
loop_
_entity_poly.entity_id
_entity_poly.type
_entity_poly.pdbx_seq_one_letter_code
_entity_poly.pdbx_strand_id
1 'polypeptide(L)'
;MFPAPSLAQLLTYQPLPGVTVARDELFLLAALIVLWATLGRWIYKDAKDRGSEWAWQWGFGTPLTVIAGIDVMLLVVVIYLLLRNSD
;
A
#
# COMPACT_ATOMS: atom_id res chain seq x y z
N MET A 1 -25.20 -27.42 24.05
CA MET A 1 -25.29 -26.96 22.64
C MET A 1 -24.72 -25.56 22.61
N PHE A 2 -23.57 -25.35 21.96
CA PHE A 2 -23.01 -23.99 21.83
C PHE A 2 -23.81 -23.22 20.78
N PRO A 3 -24.17 -21.95 21.03
CA PRO A 3 -24.87 -21.15 20.04
C PRO A 3 -23.99 -21.00 18.79
N ALA A 4 -24.61 -21.11 17.62
CA ALA A 4 -23.91 -20.84 16.37
C ALA A 4 -23.44 -19.38 16.36
N PRO A 5 -22.19 -19.10 15.92
CA PRO A 5 -21.69 -17.73 15.84
C PRO A 5 -22.51 -16.91 14.84
N SER A 6 -22.73 -15.63 15.15
CA SER A 6 -23.44 -14.72 14.25
C SER A 6 -22.57 -14.33 13.06
N LEU A 7 -23.19 -13.87 11.95
CA LEU A 7 -22.44 -13.40 10.77
C LEU A 7 -21.44 -12.29 11.14
N ALA A 8 -21.79 -11.42 12.08
CA ALA A 8 -20.89 -10.37 12.56
C ALA A 8 -19.63 -10.96 13.22
N GLN A 9 -19.75 -12.06 13.98
CA GLN A 9 -18.61 -12.74 14.62
C GLN A 9 -17.73 -13.48 13.60
N LEU A 10 -18.29 -13.91 12.47
CA LEU A 10 -17.51 -14.52 11.38
C LEU A 10 -16.74 -13.49 10.57
N LEU A 11 -17.27 -12.27 10.44
CA LEU A 11 -16.72 -11.21 9.60
C LEU A 11 -15.82 -10.23 10.35
N THR A 12 -15.73 -10.32 11.68
CA THR A 12 -14.87 -9.45 12.50
C THR A 12 -13.71 -10.23 13.10
N TYR A 13 -12.58 -9.56 13.28
CA TYR A 13 -11.41 -10.08 13.96
C TYR A 13 -11.01 -9.12 15.07
N GLN A 14 -10.61 -9.64 16.23
CA GLN A 14 -10.04 -8.85 17.32
C GLN A 14 -8.53 -9.08 17.40
N PRO A 15 -7.72 -8.31 16.65
CA PRO A 15 -6.27 -8.47 16.68
C PRO A 15 -5.65 -8.01 18.02
N LEU A 16 -6.31 -7.08 18.72
CA LEU A 16 -5.88 -6.52 20.00
C LEU A 16 -7.07 -6.40 20.96
N PRO A 17 -6.86 -6.42 22.29
CA PRO A 17 -7.94 -6.23 23.26
C PRO A 17 -8.69 -4.92 23.01
N GLY A 18 -9.99 -5.00 22.76
CA GLY A 18 -10.85 -3.83 22.53
C GLY A 18 -10.84 -3.27 21.10
N VAL A 19 -10.02 -3.81 20.18
CA VAL A 19 -9.98 -3.40 18.78
C VAL A 19 -10.72 -4.44 17.95
N THR A 20 -11.86 -4.06 17.36
CA THR A 20 -12.63 -4.92 16.45
C THR A 20 -12.47 -4.37 15.03
N VAL A 21 -11.95 -5.19 14.12
CA VAL A 21 -11.70 -4.80 12.72
C VAL A 21 -12.53 -5.71 11.82
N ALA A 22 -13.12 -5.14 10.78
CA ALA A 22 -13.77 -5.95 9.76
C ALA A 22 -12.69 -6.74 8.99
N ARG A 23 -12.94 -8.03 8.72
CA ARG A 23 -11.96 -8.94 8.12
C ARG A 23 -11.48 -8.42 6.75
N ASP A 24 -12.41 -7.86 5.98
CA ASP A 24 -12.19 -7.21 4.70
C ASP A 24 -11.29 -5.97 4.80
N GLU A 25 -11.49 -5.12 5.80
CA GLU A 25 -10.62 -3.96 6.05
C GLU A 25 -9.18 -4.40 6.38
N LEU A 26 -9.03 -5.46 7.16
CA LEU A 26 -7.71 -6.02 7.50
C LEU A 26 -6.99 -6.57 6.26
N PHE A 27 -7.71 -7.30 5.40
CA PHE A 27 -7.15 -7.78 4.13
C PHE A 27 -6.81 -6.64 3.18
N LEU A 28 -7.64 -5.60 3.12
CA LEU A 28 -7.36 -4.41 2.32
C LEU A 28 -6.10 -3.70 2.82
N LEU A 29 -5.95 -3.52 4.14
CA LEU A 29 -4.76 -2.92 4.74
C LEU A 29 -3.51 -3.76 4.43
N ALA A 30 -3.60 -5.07 4.58
CA ALA A 30 -2.49 -5.97 4.26
C ALA A 30 -2.12 -5.88 2.76
N ALA A 31 -3.11 -5.85 1.87
CA ALA A 31 -2.90 -5.68 0.44
C ALA A 31 -2.23 -4.33 0.12
N LEU A 32 -2.66 -3.25 0.76
CA LEU A 32 -2.07 -1.92 0.60
C LEU A 32 -0.62 -1.88 1.10
N ILE A 33 -0.30 -2.53 2.22
CA ILE A 33 1.08 -2.62 2.73
C ILE A 33 1.97 -3.41 1.75
N VAL A 34 1.47 -4.53 1.22
CA VAL A 34 2.20 -5.32 0.22
C VAL A 34 2.41 -4.51 -1.06
N LEU A 35 1.37 -3.82 -1.56
CA LEU A 35 1.46 -2.93 -2.71
C LEU A 35 2.49 -1.82 -2.47
N TRP A 36 2.44 -1.18 -1.31
CA TRP A 36 3.35 -0.12 -0.90
C TRP A 36 4.81 -0.61 -0.89
N ALA A 37 5.08 -1.75 -0.26
CA ALA A 37 6.42 -2.30 -0.14
C ALA A 37 6.97 -2.77 -1.49
N THR A 38 6.15 -3.42 -2.32
CA THR A 38 6.56 -3.94 -3.63
C THR A 38 6.80 -2.83 -4.64
N LEU A 39 5.85 -1.91 -4.79
CA LEU A 39 5.96 -0.76 -5.69
C LEU A 39 7.11 0.15 -5.25
N GLY A 40 7.19 0.48 -3.95
CA GLY A 40 8.23 1.34 -3.42
C GLY A 40 9.62 0.75 -3.57
N ARG A 41 9.78 -0.56 -3.31
CA ARG A 41 11.05 -1.26 -3.55
C ARG A 41 11.46 -1.22 -5.02
N TRP A 42 10.52 -1.44 -5.94
CA TRP A 42 10.79 -1.40 -7.37
C TRP A 42 11.23 0.00 -7.81
N ILE A 43 10.45 1.03 -7.47
CA ILE A 43 10.76 2.44 -7.80
C ILE A 43 12.10 2.87 -7.21
N TYR A 44 12.36 2.53 -5.94
CA TYR A 44 13.62 2.85 -5.29
C TYR A 44 14.80 2.23 -6.03
N LYS A 45 14.72 0.93 -6.32
CA LYS A 45 15.78 0.20 -7.01
C LYS A 45 16.00 0.77 -8.41
N ASP A 46 14.94 0.96 -9.18
CA ASP A 46 14.99 1.51 -10.54
C ASP A 46 15.60 2.92 -10.57
N ALA A 47 15.21 3.79 -9.63
CA ALA A 47 15.77 5.14 -9.52
C ALA A 47 17.24 5.12 -9.08
N LYS A 48 17.61 4.21 -8.16
CA LYS A 48 18.98 4.08 -7.66
C LYS A 48 19.92 3.49 -8.69
N ASP A 49 19.46 2.51 -9.48
CA ASP A 49 20.21 1.91 -10.58
C ASP A 49 20.51 2.96 -11.68
N ARG A 50 19.68 4.01 -11.80
CA ARG A 50 19.91 5.19 -12.66
C ARG A 50 20.73 6.33 -12.02
N GLY A 51 21.15 6.20 -10.76
CA GLY A 51 21.88 7.27 -10.07
C GLY A 51 21.02 8.48 -9.66
N SER A 52 19.70 8.35 -9.63
CA SER A 52 18.81 9.44 -9.21
C SER A 52 19.00 9.78 -7.72
N GLU A 53 19.33 11.04 -7.41
CA GLU A 53 19.44 11.55 -6.03
C GLU A 53 18.10 11.46 -5.27
N TRP A 54 17.00 11.44 -6.01
CA TRP A 54 15.63 11.41 -5.50
C TRP A 54 15.11 9.98 -5.31
N ALA A 55 15.95 8.95 -5.46
CA ALA A 55 15.53 7.54 -5.39
C ALA A 55 14.72 7.20 -4.13
N TRP A 56 15.10 7.75 -2.97
CA TRP A 56 14.37 7.51 -1.71
C TRP A 56 13.00 8.20 -1.70
N GLN A 57 12.88 9.40 -2.28
CA GLN A 57 11.61 10.12 -2.38
C GLN A 57 10.68 9.44 -3.37
N TRP A 58 11.19 8.98 -4.50
CA TRP A 58 10.41 8.20 -5.44
C TRP A 58 9.94 6.88 -4.80
N GLY A 59 10.85 6.14 -4.17
CA GLY A 59 10.54 4.85 -3.56
C GLY A 59 9.56 4.92 -2.40
N PHE A 60 9.69 5.91 -1.51
CA PHE A 60 8.83 6.02 -0.32
C PHE A 60 7.63 6.94 -0.55
N GLY A 61 7.83 8.06 -1.25
CA GLY A 61 6.80 9.07 -1.48
C GLY A 61 5.73 8.62 -2.47
N THR A 62 6.10 7.93 -3.56
CA THR A 62 5.11 7.47 -4.56
C THR A 62 4.03 6.60 -3.93
N PRO A 63 4.35 5.53 -3.19
CA PRO A 63 3.30 4.66 -2.68
C PRO A 63 2.52 5.28 -1.50
N LEU A 64 3.05 6.31 -0.82
CA LEU A 64 2.31 7.05 0.21
C LEU A 64 1.14 7.86 -0.34
N THR A 65 1.17 8.24 -1.62
CA THR A 65 0.08 9.01 -2.24
C THR A 65 -1.24 8.25 -2.32
N VAL A 66 -1.25 6.93 -2.06
CA VAL A 66 -2.49 6.14 -1.93
C VAL A 66 -3.44 6.68 -0.86
N ILE A 67 -2.92 7.42 0.14
CA ILE A 67 -3.72 8.13 1.15
C ILE A 67 -4.66 9.16 0.51
N ALA A 68 -4.23 9.79 -0.60
CA ALA A 68 -5.04 10.72 -1.37
C ALA A 68 -5.94 10.03 -2.40
N GLY A 69 -5.72 8.74 -2.66
CA GLY A 69 -6.44 7.95 -3.66
C GLY A 69 -5.52 7.08 -4.51
N ILE A 70 -6.03 5.93 -4.97
CA ILE A 70 -5.30 5.03 -5.87
C ILE A 70 -5.02 5.72 -7.22
N ASP A 71 -5.96 6.54 -7.70
CA ASP A 71 -5.83 7.34 -8.91
C ASP A 71 -4.67 8.35 -8.81
N VAL A 72 -4.53 9.04 -7.67
CA VAL A 72 -3.41 9.94 -7.42
C VAL A 72 -2.08 9.18 -7.40
N MET A 73 -2.05 8.01 -6.77
CA MET A 73 -0.86 7.16 -6.78
C MET A 73 -0.47 6.70 -8.17
N LEU A 74 -1.44 6.28 -8.98
CA LEU A 74 -1.18 5.91 -10.37
C LEU A 74 -0.66 7.10 -11.18
N LEU A 75 -1.20 8.31 -10.96
CA LEU A 75 -0.70 9.51 -11.61
C LEU A 75 0.78 9.77 -11.27
N VAL A 76 1.18 9.66 -10.00
CA VAL A 76 2.58 9.83 -9.60
C VAL A 76 3.47 8.73 -10.18
N VAL A 77 3.00 7.48 -10.27
CA VAL A 77 3.72 6.41 -10.97
C VAL A 77 3.91 6.75 -12.46
N VAL A 78 2.89 7.28 -13.13
CA VAL A 78 3.02 7.73 -14.53
C VAL A 78 4.03 8.87 -14.64
N ILE A 79 3.99 9.86 -13.76
CA ILE A 79 4.97 10.96 -13.73
C ILE A 79 6.39 10.41 -13.58
N TYR A 80 6.60 9.48 -12.64
CA TYR A 80 7.89 8.80 -12.46
C TYR A 80 8.35 8.09 -13.74
N LEU A 81 7.45 7.35 -14.40
CA LEU A 81 7.73 6.63 -15.65
C LEU A 81 8.02 7.54 -16.84
N LEU A 82 7.48 8.76 -16.86
CA LEU A 82 7.78 9.75 -17.89
C LEU A 82 9.14 10.41 -17.63
N LEU A 83 9.40 10.80 -16.38
CA LEU A 83 10.65 11.46 -16.00
C LEU A 83 11.85 10.52 -16.11
N ARG A 84 11.69 9.23 -15.81
CA ARG A 84 12.80 8.28 -15.84
C ARG A 84 13.47 8.08 -17.20
N ASN A 85 12.78 8.41 -18.29
CA ASN A 85 13.31 8.30 -19.67
C ASN A 85 13.83 9.64 -20.19
N SER A 86 13.74 10.70 -19.37
CA SER A 86 14.11 12.07 -19.76
C SER A 86 15.49 12.49 -19.23
N ASP A 87 16.14 11.64 -18.43
CA ASP A 87 17.53 11.74 -17.98
C ASP A 87 18.44 10.89 -18.87
#